data_AF-A0AAW5P9D9-F1
#
_entry.id   AF-A0AAW5P9D9-F1
#
_cell.length_a   1.000
_cell.length_b   1.000
_cell.length_c   1.000
_cell.angle_alpha   90.00
_cell.angle_beta   90.00
_cell.angle_gamma   90.00
#
_symmetry.space_group_name_H-M   'P 1'
#
loop_
_entity.id
_entity.type
_entity.pdbx_description
1 polymer ?
#
loop_
_entity_poly.entity_id
_entity_poly.type
_entity_poly.pdbx_seq_one_letter_code
_entity_poly.pdbx_strand_id
1 'polypeptide(L)' 'MSELAEVGDFCPNDSCPDAGKTDEGNIVKYGTTAKGLQRYRCKTCGKTFSENTGTIFYGPAHRG' A
#
# COMPACT_ATOMS: atom_id res chain seq x y z
N MET A 1 -10.55 21.59 0.41
CA MET A 1 -9.70 20.75 -0.46
C MET A 1 -9.18 19.65 0.43
N SER A 2 -9.93 18.55 0.51
CA SER A 2 -9.67 17.47 1.45
C SER A 2 -8.58 16.60 0.84
N GLU A 3 -7.37 16.74 1.35
CA GLU A 3 -6.23 15.88 1.05
C GLU A 3 -6.53 14.51 1.68
N LEU A 4 -7.36 13.71 1.02
CA LEU A 4 -7.52 12.30 1.35
C LEU A 4 -6.28 11.61 0.82
N ALA A 5 -5.38 11.21 1.71
CA ALA A 5 -4.20 10.41 1.39
C ALA A 5 -4.53 9.35 0.32
N GLU A 6 -3.80 9.35 -0.80
CA GLU A 6 -4.07 8.45 -1.90
C GLU A 6 -3.53 7.05 -1.57
N VAL A 7 -4.15 6.01 -2.14
CA VAL A 7 -3.66 4.64 -1.89
C VAL A 7 -2.30 4.48 -2.56
N GLY A 8 -1.28 4.26 -1.73
CA GLY A 8 0.11 4.18 -2.17
C GLY A 8 1.03 5.18 -1.49
N ASP A 9 0.49 6.14 -0.73
CA ASP A 9 1.31 7.14 -0.05
C ASP A 9 1.89 6.65 1.28
N PHE A 10 1.22 5.73 1.98
CA PHE A 10 1.66 5.24 3.29
C PHE A 10 1.72 3.72 3.37
N CYS A 11 2.52 3.22 4.31
CA CYS A 11 2.59 1.79 4.58
C CYS A 11 1.38 1.36 5.45
N PRO A 12 0.51 0.44 4.99
CA PRO A 12 -0.65 -0.05 5.74
C PRO A 12 -0.30 -1.13 6.79
N ASN A 13 1.00 -1.32 7.07
CA ASN A 13 1.46 -2.34 7.99
C ASN A 13 1.69 -1.72 9.37
N ASP A 14 0.82 -1.96 10.34
CA ASP A 14 0.95 -1.39 11.70
C ASP A 14 2.25 -1.80 12.42
N SER A 15 2.86 -2.93 12.03
CA SER A 15 4.16 -3.35 12.54
C SER A 15 5.36 -2.65 11.87
N CYS A 16 5.11 -1.77 10.89
CA CYS A 16 6.16 -0.97 10.26
C CYS A 16 6.47 0.25 11.14
N PRO A 17 7.75 0.59 11.39
CA PRO A 17 8.09 1.81 12.13
C PRO A 17 7.68 3.09 11.37
N ASP A 18 7.46 2.97 10.06
CA ASP A 18 6.99 4.05 9.18
C ASP A 18 5.55 3.83 8.70
N ALA A 19 4.74 3.08 9.46
CA ALA A 19 3.32 2.93 9.19
C ALA A 19 2.61 4.29 9.25
N GLY A 20 1.71 4.56 8.29
CA GLY A 20 0.93 5.79 8.27
C GLY A 20 1.70 7.09 7.96
N LYS A 21 2.99 7.02 7.67
CA LYS A 21 3.79 8.17 7.24
C LYS A 21 3.73 8.31 5.71
N THR A 22 3.27 9.46 5.21
CA THR A 22 3.10 9.75 3.77
C THR A 22 4.32 10.42 3.14
N ASP A 23 5.08 11.21 3.91
CA ASP A 23 6.16 12.07 3.40
C ASP A 23 7.56 11.43 3.42
N GLU A 24 7.67 10.15 3.80
CA GLU A 24 8.99 9.49 3.91
C GLU A 24 9.54 8.96 2.58
N GLY A 25 8.74 8.91 1.52
CA GLY A 25 9.19 8.34 0.24
C GLY A 25 9.63 6.87 0.35
N ASN A 26 9.18 6.18 1.40
CA ASN A 26 9.47 4.79 1.68
C ASN A 26 8.62 3.84 0.83
N ILE A 27 7.56 4.34 0.18
CA ILE A 27 6.73 3.55 -0.73
C ILE A 27 7.22 3.70 -2.17
N VAL A 28 7.38 2.59 -2.87
CA VAL A 28 7.72 2.57 -4.30
C VAL A 28 6.76 1.71 -5.10
N LYS A 29 6.56 2.06 -6.37
CA LYS A 29 5.83 1.23 -7.33
C LYS A 29 6.57 -0.10 -7.53
N TYR A 30 5.85 -1.19 -7.35
CA TYR A 30 6.37 -2.56 -7.42
C TYR A 30 5.58 -3.39 -8.44
N GLY A 31 5.55 -2.90 -9.68
CA GLY A 31 4.82 -3.53 -10.78
C GLY A 31 3.31 -3.53 -10.59
N THR A 32 2.63 -4.39 -11.34
CA THR A 32 1.16 -4.49 -11.37
C THR A 32 0.71 -5.94 -11.14
N THR A 33 -0.53 -6.11 -10.69
CA THR A 33 -1.18 -7.42 -10.63
C THR A 33 -1.62 -7.88 -12.02
N ALA A 34 -2.00 -9.15 -12.19
CA ALA A 34 -2.55 -9.67 -13.44
C ALA A 34 -3.82 -8.92 -13.91
N LYS A 35 -4.51 -8.22 -13.01
CA LYS A 35 -5.69 -7.39 -13.31
C LYS A 35 -5.34 -5.93 -13.66
N GLY A 36 -4.05 -5.60 -13.76
CA GLY A 36 -3.58 -4.24 -14.05
C GLY A 36 -3.45 -3.34 -12.82
N LEU A 37 -3.86 -3.77 -11.63
CA LEU A 37 -3.76 -2.96 -10.42
C LEU A 37 -2.30 -2.70 -10.03
N GLN A 38 -1.96 -1.45 -9.76
CA GLN A 38 -0.66 -1.02 -9.25
C GLN A 38 -0.38 -1.66 -7.89
N ARG A 39 0.83 -2.21 -7.75
CA ARG A 39 1.38 -2.68 -6.48
C ARG A 39 2.39 -1.68 -5.95
N TYR A 40 2.46 -1.58 -4.65
CA TYR A 40 3.37 -0.73 -3.91
C TYR A 40 4.19 -1.58 -2.95
N ARG A 41 5.45 -1.22 -2.75
CA ARG A 41 6.33 -1.86 -1.78
C ARG A 41 6.90 -0.83 -0.82
N CYS A 42 6.79 -1.12 0.46
CA CYS A 42 7.47 -0.36 1.49
C CYS A 42 8.95 -0.80 1.54
N LYS A 43 9.86 0.17 1.42
CA LYS A 43 11.31 -0.03 1.55
C LYS A 43 11.71 -0.35 2.99
N THR A 44 10.99 0.21 3.97
CA THR A 44 11.28 0.01 5.40
C THR A 44 11.00 -1.41 5.87
N CYS A 45 9.75 -1.89 5.70
CA CYS A 45 9.35 -3.21 6.19
C CYS A 45 9.31 -4.29 5.08
N GLY A 46 9.57 -3.93 3.82
CA GLY A 46 9.58 -4.85 2.69
C GLY A 46 8.21 -5.36 2.23
N LYS A 47 7.11 -5.05 2.93
CA LYS A 47 5.77 -5.52 2.56
C LYS A 47 5.31 -4.90 1.26
N THR A 48 4.60 -5.70 0.47
CA THR A 48 3.98 -5.30 -0.78
C THR A 48 2.47 -5.28 -0.62
N PHE A 49 1.82 -4.24 -1.12
CA PHE A 49 0.38 -4.02 -1.08
C PHE A 49 -0.09 -3.52 -2.45
N SER A 50 -1.40 -3.42 -2.69
CA SER A 50 -1.96 -2.92 -3.96
C SER A 50 -2.73 -1.63 -3.76
N GLU A 51 -3.09 -0.95 -4.84
CA GLU A 51 -3.95 0.24 -4.81
C GLU A 51 -5.33 0.00 -4.18
N ASN A 52 -5.74 -1.25 -3.98
CA ASN A 52 -6.97 -1.57 -3.28
C ASN A 52 -6.77 -1.67 -1.76
N THR A 53 -5.54 -1.67 -1.24
CA THR A 53 -5.28 -1.86 0.18
C THR A 53 -5.81 -0.71 1.02
N GLY A 54 -6.66 -1.03 2.02
CA GLY A 54 -7.35 -0.05 2.85
C GLY A 54 -8.72 0.39 2.30
N THR A 55 -9.11 -0.07 1.11
CA THR A 55 -10.47 0.15 0.58
C THR A 55 -11.44 -0.94 1.07
N ILE A 56 -12.74 -0.69 0.97
CA ILE A 56 -13.79 -1.70 1.24
C ILE A 56 -13.64 -2.93 0.33
N PHE A 57 -12.96 -2.77 -0.82
CA PHE A 57 -12.64 -3.84 -1.75
C PHE A 57 -11.39 -4.65 -1.37
N TYR A 58 -10.66 -4.24 -0.32
CA TYR A 58 -9.60 -5.04 0.29
C TYR A 58 -10.19 -6.18 1.11
N GLY A 59 -10.69 -7.21 0.43
CA GLY A 59 -10.96 -8.49 1.07
C GLY A 59 -9.64 -9.17 1.49
N PRO A 60 -9.63 -10.00 2.54
CA PRO A 60 -8.51 -10.90 2.77
C PRO A 60 -8.31 -11.68 1.47
N ALA A 61 -7.17 -11.48 0.81
CA ALA A 61 -6.83 -12.23 -0.38
C ALA A 61 -7.09 -13.71 -0.07
N HIS A 62 -7.99 -14.33 -0.83
CA HIS A 62 -8.29 -15.75 -0.73
C HIS A 62 -6.97 -16.52 -0.72
N ARG A 63 -6.54 -16.94 0.47
CA ARG A 63 -5.49 -17.94 0.66
C ARG A 63 -6.14 -19.26 0.29
N GLY A 64 -6.07 -19.59 -0.99
CA GLY A 64 -6.07 -20.96 -1.46
C GLY A 64 -4.63 -21.46 -1.47
#